data_AF-A0A6J6YI29-F1
#
_entry.id   AF-A0A6J6YI29-F1
#
_cell.length_a   1.000
_cell.length_b   1.000
_cell.length_c   1.000
_cell.angle_alpha   90.00
_cell.angle_beta   90.00
_cell.angle_gamma   90.00
#
_symmetry.space_group_name_H-M   'P 1'
#
loop_
_entity.id
_entity.type
_entity.pdbx_description
1 polymer ?
#
loop_
_entity_poly.entity_id
_entity_poly.type
_entity_poly.pdbx_seq_one_letter_code
_entity_poly.pdbx_strand_id
1 'polypeptide(L)'
;MLRKSPGATILHNLICSRAVPEVILEHGGVPVRTKVGHSFIKQIMAETGAVFGGEHSAHYYFKDNYRADSGLIATMLMLEEMSRVGEPLSEIRRSYERYSSSGEINTQVDDPAVVIESVSQKFGAFPQDRLDGLTVDCGPWWFNLRPSNTEPLLRLNLEAPDRDECDNRVAELLAAITSV
;
A
#
# COMPACT_ATOMS: atom_id res chain seq x y z
N MET A 1 10.68 -14.94 -0.71
CA MET A 1 10.04 -15.45 -1.95
C MET A 1 10.95 -15.36 -3.17
N LEU A 2 11.38 -14.17 -3.61
CA LEU A 2 12.15 -13.99 -4.85
C LEU A 2 13.47 -14.79 -4.91
N ARG A 3 14.13 -15.05 -3.77
CA ARG A 3 15.29 -15.99 -3.74
C ARG A 3 14.95 -17.42 -4.17
N LYS A 4 13.73 -17.89 -3.88
CA LYS A 4 13.22 -19.22 -4.25
C LYS A 4 12.55 -19.18 -5.64
N SER A 5 12.13 -18.02 -6.11
CA SER A 5 11.44 -17.83 -7.39
C SER A 5 11.86 -16.52 -8.07
N PRO A 6 13.06 -16.47 -8.69
CA PRO A 6 13.52 -15.28 -9.42
C PRO A 6 12.57 -14.89 -10.55
N GLY A 7 12.36 -13.60 -10.79
CA GLY A 7 11.44 -13.12 -11.85
C GLY A 7 9.95 -13.24 -11.51
N ALA A 8 9.60 -13.74 -10.32
CA ALA A 8 8.20 -13.99 -9.99
C ALA A 8 7.39 -12.70 -9.82
N THR A 9 6.12 -12.79 -10.19
CA THR A 9 5.13 -11.74 -9.95
C THR A 9 4.69 -11.70 -8.48
N ILE A 10 4.62 -10.50 -7.92
CA ILE A 10 4.21 -10.22 -6.55
C ILE A 10 3.10 -9.17 -6.57
N LEU A 11 1.97 -9.46 -5.94
CA LEU A 11 0.87 -8.50 -5.85
C LEU A 11 1.00 -7.61 -4.61
N HIS A 12 0.63 -6.35 -4.74
CA HIS A 12 0.43 -5.44 -3.61
C HIS A 12 -0.75 -4.51 -3.87
N ASN A 13 -1.48 -4.12 -2.82
CA ASN A 13 -2.55 -3.14 -3.00
C ASN A 13 -2.00 -1.71 -3.13
N LEU A 14 -2.80 -0.81 -3.72
CA LEU A 14 -2.35 0.54 -4.10
C LEU A 14 -1.98 1.45 -2.92
N ILE A 15 -2.35 1.09 -1.69
CA ILE A 15 -2.06 1.84 -0.47
C ILE A 15 -0.83 1.29 0.28
N CYS A 16 -0.18 0.24 -0.23
CA CYS A 16 1.13 -0.16 0.27
C CYS A 16 2.17 0.93 -0.01
N SER A 17 3.16 1.02 0.89
CA SER A 17 4.34 1.88 0.74
C SER A 17 5.00 1.72 -0.64
N ARG A 18 5.57 2.82 -1.17
CA ARG A 18 6.44 2.79 -2.36
C ARG A 18 7.63 1.86 -2.21
N ALA A 19 8.07 1.63 -0.97
CA ALA A 19 9.14 0.67 -0.69
C ALA A 19 8.78 -0.75 -1.18
N VAL A 20 7.50 -1.13 -1.22
CA VAL A 20 7.10 -2.48 -1.65
C VAL A 20 7.45 -2.76 -3.12
N PRO A 21 6.92 -2.01 -4.12
CA PRO A 21 7.30 -2.23 -5.52
C PRO A 21 8.79 -2.00 -5.78
N GLU A 22 9.44 -1.05 -5.11
CA GLU A 22 10.89 -0.82 -5.23
C GLU A 22 11.68 -2.07 -4.82
N VAL A 23 11.41 -2.61 -3.63
CA VAL A 23 12.08 -3.81 -3.11
C VAL A 23 11.82 -5.02 -4.01
N ILE A 24 10.61 -5.16 -4.56
CA ILE A 24 10.29 -6.23 -5.52
C ILE A 24 11.18 -6.10 -6.75
N LEU A 25 11.30 -4.90 -7.34
CA LEU A 25 12.10 -4.65 -8.53
C LEU A 25 13.61 -4.85 -8.27
N GLU A 26 14.12 -4.34 -7.15
CA GLU A 26 15.52 -4.50 -6.74
C GLU A 26 15.94 -5.97 -6.61
N HIS A 27 15.01 -6.84 -6.22
CA HIS A 27 15.23 -8.28 -6.09
C HIS A 27 14.80 -9.07 -7.35
N GLY A 28 14.62 -8.39 -8.48
CA GLY A 28 14.34 -8.99 -9.78
C GLY A 28 12.94 -9.59 -9.92
N GLY A 29 11.97 -9.14 -9.12
CA GLY A 29 10.56 -9.52 -9.23
C GLY A 29 9.76 -8.55 -10.10
N VAL A 30 8.48 -8.89 -10.31
CA VAL A 30 7.53 -8.05 -11.06
C VAL A 30 6.40 -7.61 -10.13
N PRO A 31 6.34 -6.34 -9.70
CA PRO A 31 5.23 -5.87 -8.87
C PRO A 31 3.97 -5.67 -9.71
N VAL A 32 2.83 -6.12 -9.20
CA VAL A 32 1.51 -5.85 -9.79
C VAL A 32 0.63 -5.20 -8.74
N ARG A 33 0.24 -3.96 -9.02
CA ARG A 33 -0.63 -3.15 -8.15
C ARG A 33 -2.09 -3.57 -8.30
N THR A 34 -2.81 -3.69 -7.19
CA THR A 34 -4.24 -4.05 -7.15
C THR A 34 -5.08 -3.03 -6.39
N LYS A 35 -6.41 -3.09 -6.55
CA LYS A 35 -7.37 -2.43 -5.66
C LYS A 35 -7.25 -2.97 -4.23
N VAL A 36 -7.76 -2.22 -3.24
CA VAL A 36 -7.87 -2.71 -1.86
C VAL A 36 -9.01 -3.73 -1.78
N GLY A 37 -8.77 -4.89 -1.16
CA GLY A 37 -9.79 -5.86 -0.83
C GLY A 37 -9.45 -7.31 -1.23
N HIS A 38 -9.68 -8.22 -0.30
CA HIS A 38 -9.35 -9.64 -0.40
C HIS A 38 -9.92 -10.37 -1.63
N SER A 39 -11.05 -9.88 -2.17
CA SER A 39 -11.75 -10.51 -3.29
C SER A 39 -10.98 -10.42 -4.59
N PHE A 40 -10.18 -9.36 -4.79
CA PHE A 40 -9.45 -9.12 -6.03
C PHE A 40 -8.14 -9.91 -6.09
N ILE A 41 -7.44 -10.04 -4.96
CA ILE A 41 -6.09 -10.62 -4.91
C ILE A 41 -6.08 -12.06 -5.44
N LYS A 42 -7.03 -12.91 -5.01
CA LYS A 42 -7.06 -14.33 -5.40
C LYS A 42 -7.19 -14.52 -6.91
N GLN A 43 -8.09 -13.75 -7.53
CA GLN A 43 -8.32 -13.80 -8.97
C GLN A 43 -7.08 -13.31 -9.73
N ILE A 44 -6.51 -12.17 -9.33
CA ILE A 44 -5.33 -11.61 -9.99
C ILE A 44 -4.12 -12.54 -9.82
N MET A 45 -3.96 -13.22 -8.67
CA MET A 45 -2.90 -14.23 -8.50
C MET A 45 -3.09 -15.43 -9.43
N ALA A 46 -4.33 -15.81 -9.74
CA ALA A 46 -4.61 -16.87 -10.70
C ALA A 46 -4.28 -16.43 -12.13
N GLU A 47 -4.68 -15.23 -12.52
CA GLU A 47 -4.48 -14.65 -13.86
C GLU A 47 -3.01 -14.36 -14.16
N THR A 48 -2.27 -13.80 -13.20
CA THR A 48 -0.87 -13.39 -13.36
C THR A 48 0.13 -14.49 -13.01
N GLY A 49 -0.33 -15.56 -12.36
CA GLY A 49 0.55 -16.60 -11.82
C GLY A 49 1.41 -16.15 -10.63
N ALA A 50 1.09 -15.01 -10.00
CA ALA A 50 1.81 -14.45 -8.87
C ALA A 50 2.03 -15.47 -7.75
N VAL A 51 3.25 -15.47 -7.18
CA VAL A 51 3.64 -16.42 -6.13
C VAL A 51 3.22 -15.95 -4.74
N PHE A 52 3.08 -14.64 -4.58
CA PHE A 52 2.73 -13.98 -3.33
C PHE A 52 1.87 -12.73 -3.60
N GLY A 53 0.94 -12.45 -2.71
CA GLY A 53 0.22 -11.19 -2.66
C GLY A 53 0.18 -10.65 -1.23
N GLY A 54 0.37 -9.36 -1.06
CA GLY A 54 0.27 -8.71 0.26
C GLY A 54 -0.65 -7.50 0.21
N GLU A 55 -1.44 -7.31 1.24
CA GLU A 55 -2.26 -6.11 1.43
C GLU A 55 -1.81 -5.34 2.66
N HIS A 56 -1.99 -4.01 2.65
CA HIS A 56 -1.74 -3.14 3.81
C HIS A 56 -2.50 -3.59 5.08
N SER A 57 -3.64 -4.27 4.94
CA SER A 57 -4.44 -4.86 6.03
C SER A 57 -3.84 -6.14 6.63
N ALA A 58 -2.61 -6.52 6.25
CA ALA A 58 -1.90 -7.73 6.70
C ALA A 58 -2.52 -9.06 6.25
N HIS A 59 -3.30 -9.05 5.17
CA HIS A 59 -3.66 -10.27 4.45
C HIS A 59 -2.51 -10.65 3.49
N TYR A 60 -1.94 -11.84 3.70
CA TYR A 60 -0.78 -12.35 2.96
C TYR A 60 -1.12 -13.65 2.27
N TYR A 61 -1.12 -13.64 0.94
CA TYR A 61 -1.60 -14.71 0.07
C TYR A 61 -0.43 -15.49 -0.52
N PHE A 62 -0.56 -16.81 -0.55
CA PHE A 62 0.51 -17.70 -1.04
C PHE A 62 -0.04 -18.60 -2.14
N LYS A 63 0.67 -18.64 -3.28
CA LYS A 63 0.27 -19.48 -4.43
C LYS A 63 0.03 -20.94 -4.03
N ASP A 64 0.95 -21.50 -3.25
CA ASP A 64 0.92 -22.89 -2.82
C ASP A 64 -0.05 -23.16 -1.66
N ASN A 65 -0.62 -22.09 -1.08
CA ASN A 65 -1.74 -22.18 -0.13
C ASN A 65 -3.07 -21.88 -0.84
N TYR A 66 -3.26 -22.43 -2.04
CA TYR A 66 -4.47 -22.21 -2.85
C TYR A 66 -4.78 -20.73 -3.13
N ARG A 67 -3.75 -19.85 -3.10
CA ARG A 67 -3.90 -18.39 -3.16
C ARG A 67 -4.78 -17.85 -2.02
N ALA A 68 -4.92 -18.58 -0.92
CA ALA A 68 -5.56 -18.11 0.29
C ALA A 68 -4.56 -17.39 1.19
N ASP A 69 -5.07 -16.42 1.94
CA ASP A 69 -4.29 -15.69 2.93
C ASP A 69 -4.02 -16.54 4.18
N SER A 70 -2.86 -16.33 4.80
CA SER A 70 -2.53 -16.98 6.07
C SER A 70 -1.49 -16.19 6.84
N GLY A 71 -1.91 -15.58 7.96
CA GLY A 71 -1.00 -14.95 8.91
C GLY A 71 -0.01 -15.94 9.54
N LEU A 72 -0.38 -17.23 9.66
CA LEU A 72 0.51 -18.27 10.17
C LEU A 72 1.65 -18.56 9.21
N ILE A 73 1.37 -18.73 7.91
CA ILE A 73 2.42 -18.93 6.90
C ILE A 73 3.34 -17.70 6.84
N ALA A 74 2.75 -16.49 6.84
CA ALA A 74 3.54 -15.25 6.87
C ALA A 74 4.47 -15.18 8.09
N THR A 75 3.98 -15.55 9.28
CA THR A 75 4.77 -15.60 10.52
C THR A 75 5.90 -16.61 10.41
N MET A 76 5.63 -17.83 9.91
CA MET A 76 6.65 -18.86 9.73
C MET A 76 7.75 -18.43 8.76
N LEU A 77 7.40 -17.74 7.67
CA LEU A 77 8.37 -17.18 6.73
C LEU A 77 9.22 -16.09 7.36
N MET A 78 8.63 -15.25 8.22
CA MET A 78 9.41 -14.25 8.96
C MET A 78 10.40 -14.89 9.92
N LEU A 79 9.97 -15.93 10.65
CA LEU A 79 10.85 -16.69 11.53
C LEU A 79 11.96 -17.43 10.74
N GLU A 80 11.64 -17.98 9.57
CA GLU A 80 12.63 -18.57 8.65
C GLU A 80 13.69 -17.52 8.25
N GLU A 81 13.26 -16.31 7.86
CA GLU A 81 14.20 -15.23 7.49
C GLU A 81 15.05 -14.77 8.68
N MET A 82 14.46 -14.60 9.86
CA MET A 82 15.19 -14.24 11.09
C MET A 82 16.25 -15.31 11.41
N SER A 83 15.87 -16.59 11.35
CA SER A 83 16.80 -17.70 11.59
C SER A 83 17.93 -17.75 10.56
N ARG A 84 17.65 -17.40 9.30
CA ARG A 84 18.65 -17.41 8.22
C ARG A 84 19.63 -16.23 8.32
N VAL A 85 19.15 -15.04 8.67
CA VAL A 85 20.00 -13.85 8.81
C VAL A 85 20.78 -13.87 10.11
N GLY A 86 20.21 -14.42 11.19
CA GLY A 86 20.83 -14.43 12.51
C GLY A 86 20.69 -13.10 13.26
N GLU A 87 19.79 -12.22 12.82
CA GLU A 87 19.54 -10.91 13.41
C GLU A 87 18.09 -10.79 13.93
N PRO A 88 17.84 -9.94 14.94
CA PRO A 88 16.47 -9.68 15.38
C PRO A 88 15.69 -8.89 14.31
N LEU A 89 14.37 -9.06 14.32
CA LEU A 89 13.48 -8.39 13.37
C LEU A 89 13.63 -6.86 13.40
N SER A 90 14.00 -6.28 14.55
CA SER A 90 14.27 -4.86 14.72
C SER A 90 15.41 -4.32 13.84
N GLU A 91 16.38 -5.15 13.48
CA GLU A 91 17.47 -4.79 12.57
C GLU A 91 17.09 -5.10 11.12
N ILE A 92 16.52 -6.28 10.85
CA ILE A 92 16.11 -6.72 9.50
C ILE A 92 15.16 -5.72 8.85
N ARG A 93 14.18 -5.21 9.61
CA ARG A 93 13.14 -4.30 9.09
C ARG A 93 13.68 -2.94 8.63
N ARG A 94 14.81 -2.47 9.19
CA ARG A 94 15.29 -1.09 8.97
C ARG A 94 15.55 -0.78 7.49
N SER A 95 16.05 -1.76 6.73
CA SER A 95 16.31 -1.60 5.28
C SER A 95 15.05 -1.36 4.44
N TYR A 96 13.87 -1.66 4.99
CA TYR A 96 12.57 -1.48 4.35
C TYR A 96 11.83 -0.23 4.86
N GLU A 97 12.34 0.43 5.90
CA GLU A 97 11.76 1.65 6.50
C GLU A 97 12.28 2.90 5.78
N ARG A 98 11.95 3.02 4.49
CA ARG A 98 12.45 4.07 3.59
C ARG A 98 11.67 5.38 3.65
N TYR A 99 10.43 5.30 4.12
CA TYR A 99 9.46 6.40 4.10
C TYR A 99 8.65 6.44 5.40
N SER A 100 8.04 7.58 5.69
CA SER A 100 7.12 7.77 6.81
C SER A 100 5.67 7.81 6.34
N SER A 101 4.84 6.95 6.92
CA SER A 101 3.41 6.88 6.60
C SER A 101 2.54 7.60 7.64
N SER A 102 1.41 8.14 7.20
CA SER A 102 0.36 8.68 8.06
C SER A 102 -0.43 7.61 8.81
N GLY A 103 -0.38 6.35 8.36
CA GLY A 103 -1.43 5.37 8.64
C GLY A 103 -2.71 5.66 7.85
N GLU A 104 -3.82 5.01 8.21
CA GLU A 104 -5.15 5.31 7.66
C GLU A 104 -5.84 6.34 8.56
N ILE A 105 -6.13 7.53 8.01
CA ILE A 105 -6.87 8.60 8.70
C ILE A 105 -8.28 8.65 8.14
N ASN A 106 -9.28 8.47 9.00
CA ASN A 106 -10.68 8.53 8.61
C ASN A 106 -11.24 9.93 8.91
N THR A 107 -11.88 10.56 7.92
CA THR A 107 -12.56 11.85 8.07
C THR A 107 -14.01 11.69 7.63
N GLN A 108 -14.94 12.14 8.47
CA GLN A 108 -16.34 12.20 8.10
C GLN A 108 -16.57 13.37 7.15
N VAL A 109 -17.22 13.10 6.03
CA VAL A 109 -17.55 14.10 5.01
C VAL A 109 -18.97 13.84 4.50
N ASP A 110 -19.66 14.90 4.09
CA ASP A 110 -21.04 14.78 3.61
C ASP A 110 -21.13 14.04 2.28
N ASP A 111 -20.23 14.36 1.34
CA ASP A 111 -20.12 13.70 0.04
C ASP A 111 -18.65 13.42 -0.32
N PRO A 112 -18.16 12.18 -0.13
CA PRO A 112 -16.79 11.80 -0.49
C PRO A 112 -16.43 12.08 -1.95
N ALA A 113 -17.38 12.00 -2.89
CA ALA A 113 -17.10 12.21 -4.30
C ALA A 113 -16.82 13.69 -4.60
N VAL A 114 -17.61 14.60 -4.01
CA VAL A 114 -17.40 16.06 -4.13
C VAL A 114 -16.04 16.46 -3.56
N VAL A 115 -15.69 15.92 -2.38
CA VAL A 115 -14.39 16.18 -1.76
C VAL A 115 -13.23 15.66 -2.60
N ILE A 116 -13.32 14.43 -3.12
CA ILE A 116 -12.28 13.85 -3.99
C ILE A 116 -12.05 14.71 -5.23
N GLU A 117 -13.11 15.19 -5.89
CA GLU A 117 -12.96 16.02 -7.10
C GLU A 117 -12.41 17.42 -6.78
N SER A 118 -12.80 18.02 -5.66
CA SER A 118 -12.19 19.27 -5.17
C SER A 118 -10.67 19.13 -4.93
N VAL A 119 -10.27 18.07 -4.23
CA VAL A 119 -8.84 17.78 -3.99
C VAL A 119 -8.13 17.45 -5.31
N SER A 120 -8.75 16.68 -6.20
CA SER A 120 -8.20 16.37 -7.52
C SER A 120 -7.87 17.64 -8.32
N GLN A 121 -8.75 18.64 -8.31
CA GLN A 121 -8.52 19.92 -8.99
C GLN A 121 -7.36 20.69 -8.36
N LYS A 122 -7.29 20.76 -7.03
CA LYS A 122 -6.18 21.42 -6.29
C LYS A 122 -4.82 20.81 -6.63
N PHE A 123 -4.77 19.49 -6.85
CA PHE A 123 -3.55 18.76 -7.22
C PHE A 123 -3.50 18.41 -8.73
N GLY A 124 -4.20 19.14 -9.58
CA GLY A 124 -4.33 18.85 -11.01
C GLY A 124 -3.02 18.88 -11.82
N ALA A 125 -1.96 19.48 -11.27
CA ALA A 125 -0.63 19.51 -11.88
C ALA A 125 0.17 18.21 -11.70
N PHE A 126 -0.26 17.33 -10.79
CA PHE A 126 0.43 16.09 -10.46
C PHE A 126 -0.20 14.88 -11.16
N PRO A 127 0.56 13.83 -11.47
CA PRO A 127 0.01 12.57 -11.95
C PRO A 127 -1.03 12.01 -10.99
N GLN A 128 -2.19 11.60 -11.54
CA GLN A 128 -3.29 11.06 -10.76
C GLN A 128 -3.70 9.67 -11.26
N ASP A 129 -4.12 8.82 -10.34
CA ASP A 129 -4.66 7.50 -10.59
C ASP A 129 -6.04 7.37 -9.93
N ARG A 130 -6.97 6.70 -10.63
CA ARG A 130 -8.36 6.48 -10.19
C ARG A 130 -8.70 5.00 -10.03
N LEU A 131 -7.69 4.15 -9.78
CA LEU A 131 -7.89 2.70 -9.64
C LEU A 131 -8.85 2.37 -8.48
N ASP A 132 -8.72 3.10 -7.37
CA ASP A 132 -9.51 2.94 -6.15
C ASP A 132 -9.50 4.26 -5.35
N GLY A 133 -10.49 5.11 -5.58
CA GLY A 133 -10.49 6.50 -5.10
C GLY A 133 -9.60 7.40 -5.94
N LEU A 134 -8.87 8.30 -5.30
CA LEU A 134 -7.89 9.21 -5.90
C LEU A 134 -6.51 8.96 -5.30
N THR A 135 -5.54 8.54 -6.11
CA THR A 135 -4.13 8.56 -5.74
C THR A 135 -3.42 9.68 -6.51
N VAL A 136 -2.63 10.49 -5.82
CA VAL A 136 -1.81 11.54 -6.44
C VAL A 136 -0.34 11.29 -6.12
N ASP A 137 0.48 11.27 -7.16
CA ASP A 137 1.94 11.22 -7.04
C ASP A 137 2.51 12.64 -7.04
N CYS A 138 2.95 13.11 -5.87
CA CYS A 138 3.46 14.47 -5.71
C CYS A 138 4.99 14.55 -5.84
N GLY A 139 5.66 13.54 -6.42
CA GLY A 139 7.12 13.44 -6.43
C GLY A 139 7.63 12.76 -5.17
N PRO A 140 8.26 13.46 -4.20
CA PRO A 140 8.84 12.82 -3.00
C PRO A 140 7.79 12.23 -2.03
N TRP A 141 6.53 12.61 -2.14
CA TRP A 141 5.42 12.08 -1.34
C TRP A 141 4.23 11.73 -2.22
N TRP A 142 3.30 10.97 -1.69
CA TRP A 142 2.04 10.62 -2.36
C TRP A 142 0.92 10.49 -1.35
N PHE A 143 -0.32 10.53 -1.84
CA PHE A 143 -1.49 10.23 -1.03
C PHE A 143 -2.56 9.49 -1.81
N ASN A 144 -3.42 8.79 -1.08
CA ASN A 144 -4.65 8.17 -1.56
C ASN A 144 -5.84 8.65 -0.73
N LEU A 145 -6.91 9.05 -1.41
CA LEU A 145 -8.23 9.35 -0.85
C LEU A 145 -9.21 8.30 -1.35
N ARG A 146 -9.77 7.51 -0.44
CA ARG A 146 -10.69 6.43 -0.80
C ARG A 146 -11.97 6.53 0.03
N PRO A 147 -13.16 6.47 -0.60
CA PRO A 147 -14.40 6.41 0.15
C PRO A 147 -14.49 5.07 0.90
N SER A 148 -15.00 5.10 2.13
CA SER A 148 -15.37 3.88 2.83
C SER A 148 -16.59 3.25 2.13
N ASN A 149 -16.56 1.94 1.91
CA ASN A 149 -17.66 1.23 1.26
C ASN A 149 -18.90 1.11 2.15
N THR A 150 -18.76 1.30 3.46
CA THR A 150 -19.79 0.98 4.47
C THR A 150 -20.20 2.17 5.32
N GLU A 151 -19.43 3.26 5.31
CA GLU A 151 -19.60 4.40 6.20
C GLU A 151 -19.39 5.71 5.43
N PRO A 152 -19.98 6.85 5.86
CA PRO A 152 -19.76 8.17 5.22
C PRO A 152 -18.39 8.75 5.63
N LEU A 153 -17.33 7.98 5.37
CA LEU A 153 -15.95 8.33 5.71
C LEU A 153 -15.12 8.41 4.43
N LEU A 154 -14.28 9.43 4.34
CA LEU A 154 -13.18 9.50 3.39
C LEU A 154 -11.89 9.11 4.11
N ARG A 155 -11.18 8.12 3.56
CA ARG A 155 -9.95 7.57 4.13
C ARG A 155 -8.75 8.19 3.43
N LEU A 156 -7.82 8.72 4.21
CA LEU A 156 -6.55 9.24 3.75
C LEU A 156 -5.42 8.28 4.14
N ASN A 157 -4.65 7.86 3.14
CA ASN A 157 -3.32 7.28 3.32
C ASN A 157 -2.30 8.20 2.66
N LEU A 158 -1.23 8.52 3.35
CA LEU A 158 -0.16 9.39 2.87
C LEU A 158 1.19 8.79 3.26
N GLU A 159 2.18 8.98 2.39
CA GLU A 159 3.57 8.64 2.68
C GLU A 159 4.51 9.70 2.11
N ALA A 160 5.52 10.05 2.89
CA ALA A 160 6.51 11.08 2.60
C ALA A 160 7.92 10.62 3.01
N PRO A 161 8.99 11.35 2.61
CA PRO A 161 10.37 10.94 2.91
C PRO A 161 10.68 10.83 4.41
N ASP A 162 10.09 11.70 5.23
CA ASP A 162 10.29 11.72 6.67
C ASP A 162 9.01 12.09 7.44
N ARG A 163 9.08 11.99 8.77
CA ARG A 163 7.94 12.20 9.67
C ARG A 163 7.43 13.64 9.62
N ASP A 164 8.32 14.62 9.59
CA ASP A 164 7.96 16.03 9.63
C ASP A 164 7.24 16.42 8.33
N GLU A 165 7.76 16.00 7.16
CA GLU A 165 7.06 16.24 5.90
C GLU A 165 5.73 15.46 5.85
N CYS A 166 5.67 14.22 6.33
CA CYS A 166 4.43 13.46 6.42
C CYS A 166 3.35 14.19 7.23
N ASP A 167 3.70 14.69 8.43
CA ASP A 167 2.79 15.46 9.29
C ASP A 167 2.32 16.76 8.63
N ASN A 168 3.23 17.50 8.01
CA ASN A 168 2.90 18.75 7.31
C ASN A 168 1.93 18.51 6.15
N ARG A 169 2.14 17.46 5.34
CA ARG A 169 1.25 17.13 4.21
C ARG A 169 -0.10 16.58 4.67
N VAL A 170 -0.12 15.81 5.75
CA VAL A 170 -1.38 15.38 6.38
C VAL A 170 -2.19 16.61 6.81
N ALA A 171 -1.58 17.57 7.50
CA ALA A 171 -2.27 18.79 7.91
C ALA A 171 -2.79 19.59 6.70
N GLU A 172 -1.98 19.73 5.65
CA GLU A 172 -2.36 20.40 4.39
C GLU A 172 -3.59 19.74 3.73
N LEU A 173 -3.60 18.41 3.64
CA LEU A 173 -4.71 17.67 3.02
C LEU A 173 -5.95 17.64 3.89
N LEU A 174 -5.84 17.48 5.21
CA LEU A 174 -7.01 17.51 6.10
C LEU A 174 -7.70 18.87 6.06
N ALA A 175 -6.94 19.97 5.95
CA ALA A 175 -7.52 21.30 5.73
C ALA A 175 -8.21 21.41 4.36
N ALA A 176 -7.65 20.79 3.31
CA ALA A 176 -8.27 20.76 1.98
C ALA A 176 -9.56 19.91 1.95
N ILE A 177 -9.60 18.81 2.69
CA ILE A 177 -10.74 17.89 2.80
C ILE A 177 -11.91 18.53 3.56
N THR A 178 -11.60 19.24 4.66
CA THR A 178 -12.62 19.81 5.55
C THR A 178 -13.10 21.21 5.16
N SER A 179 -12.56 21.78 4.08
CA SER A 179 -12.97 23.09 3.54
C SER A 179 -13.94 22.99 2.35
N VAL A 180 -14.30 21.78 1.95
CA VAL A 180 -15.31 21.47 0.91
C VAL A 180 -16.68 21.37 1.56
#